data_AF-A0A550H198-F1
#
_entry.id   AF-A0A550H198-F1
#
_cell.length_a   1.000
_cell.length_b   1.000
_cell.length_c   1.000
_cell.angle_alpha   90.00
_cell.angle_beta   90.00
_cell.angle_gamma   90.00
#
_symmetry.space_group_name_H-M   'P 1'
#
loop_
_entity.id
_entity.type
_entity.pdbx_description
1 polymer ?
#
loop_
_entity_poly.entity_id
_entity_poly.type
_entity_poly.pdbx_seq_one_letter_code
_entity_poly.pdbx_strand_id
1 'polypeptide(L)'
;MEPSNLNGETMISDQSNINSQGNAPISAPQLTVEESFFLDLLQKRDKQTINLKITSNGAQLGKLEPFTNYYNDSEILRLLESLVSKKVLIKQEKGAVLLCPKCGGHANMPVLVCPRCGSTKIGIKEDLNHVECQYWGPREEFLDGVLL
;
A
#
# COMPACT_ATOMS: atom_id res chain seq x y z
N MET A 1 19.10 -28.60 71.75
CA MET A 1 19.75 -27.57 72.57
C MET A 1 20.35 -26.57 71.60
N GLU A 2 19.77 -25.38 71.49
CA GLU A 2 20.38 -24.21 70.82
C GLU A 2 21.60 -23.72 71.62
N PRO A 3 22.46 -22.87 71.02
CA PRO A 3 22.22 -21.43 71.16
C PRO A 3 22.54 -20.56 69.91
N SER A 4 21.61 -19.65 69.61
CA SER A 4 21.72 -18.18 69.63
C SER A 4 22.83 -17.39 68.91
N ASN A 5 22.36 -16.30 68.27
CA ASN A 5 22.94 -14.95 68.07
C ASN A 5 23.95 -14.73 66.93
N LEU A 6 24.07 -13.53 66.31
CA LEU A 6 23.24 -12.35 66.01
C LEU A 6 24.21 -11.41 65.24
N ASN A 7 23.67 -10.43 64.48
CA ASN A 7 24.34 -9.29 63.81
C ASN A 7 24.94 -9.65 62.43
N GLY A 8 24.65 -8.98 61.31
CA GLY A 8 24.04 -7.68 61.08
C GLY A 8 25.01 -6.88 60.21
N GLU A 9 24.69 -6.62 58.93
CA GLU A 9 25.36 -5.61 58.11
C GLU A 9 24.59 -5.33 56.80
N THR A 10 24.03 -4.12 56.76
CA THR A 10 24.09 -3.13 55.67
C THR A 10 23.49 -3.40 54.28
N MET A 11 22.51 -2.54 53.98
CA MET A 11 21.98 -2.06 52.70
C MET A 11 22.84 -2.31 51.44
N ILE A 12 22.23 -2.93 50.41
CA ILE A 12 22.28 -2.44 49.02
C ILE A 12 20.88 -2.65 48.42
N SER A 13 20.27 -1.53 48.04
CA SER A 13 19.08 -1.42 47.21
C SER A 13 19.36 -1.88 45.78
N ASP A 14 18.59 -2.83 45.26
CA ASP A 14 18.43 -2.97 43.81
C ASP A 14 16.96 -3.19 43.46
N GLN A 15 16.38 -2.10 42.95
CA GLN A 15 15.08 -2.07 42.32
C GLN A 15 15.22 -2.64 40.91
N SER A 16 15.03 -3.94 40.72
CA SER A 16 14.70 -4.47 39.39
C SER A 16 13.21 -4.27 39.14
N ASN A 17 12.90 -3.04 38.75
CA ASN A 17 11.62 -2.57 38.25
C ASN A 17 11.30 -3.33 36.95
N ILE A 18 10.48 -4.38 37.05
CA ILE A 18 9.93 -5.08 35.88
C ILE A 18 8.93 -4.12 35.24
N ASN A 19 9.43 -3.34 34.29
CA ASN A 19 8.63 -2.49 33.42
C ASN A 19 7.66 -3.37 32.65
N SER A 20 6.44 -3.48 33.19
CA SER A 20 5.27 -3.92 32.46
C SER A 20 4.95 -2.83 31.44
N GLN A 21 5.61 -2.88 30.27
CA GLN A 21 5.16 -2.13 29.12
C GLN A 21 3.82 -2.72 28.71
N GLY A 22 2.76 -2.08 29.18
CA GLY A 22 1.41 -2.31 28.70
C GLY A 22 1.41 -2.20 27.19
N ASN A 23 0.96 -3.27 26.54
CA ASN A 23 0.42 -3.17 25.19
C ASN A 23 -0.62 -2.06 25.21
N ALA A 24 -0.27 -0.89 24.65
CA ALA A 24 -1.27 0.10 24.31
C ALA A 24 -2.29 -0.61 23.42
N PRO A 25 -3.60 -0.55 23.74
CA PRO A 25 -4.60 -1.04 22.81
C PRO A 25 -4.38 -0.28 21.50
N ILE A 26 -4.26 -1.01 20.40
CA ILE A 26 -4.23 -0.43 19.06
C ILE A 26 -5.53 0.35 18.93
N SER A 27 -5.46 1.66 19.17
CA SER A 27 -6.61 2.54 19.15
C SER A 27 -7.27 2.40 17.78
N ALA A 28 -8.58 2.14 17.76
CA ALA A 28 -9.33 2.13 16.50
C ALA A 28 -9.03 3.42 15.71
N PRO A 29 -8.85 3.34 14.38
CA PRO A 29 -8.52 4.50 13.58
C PRO A 29 -9.61 5.58 13.74
N GLN A 30 -9.18 6.80 14.06
CA GLN A 30 -10.07 7.95 14.22
C GLN A 30 -10.54 8.40 12.83
N LEU A 31 -11.75 8.01 12.45
CA LEU A 31 -12.39 8.39 11.19
C LEU A 31 -13.18 9.69 11.33
N THR A 32 -13.18 10.51 10.28
CA THR A 32 -14.09 11.66 10.19
C THR A 32 -15.52 11.18 9.95
N VAL A 33 -16.50 12.07 10.14
CA VAL A 33 -17.91 11.79 9.82
C VAL A 33 -18.07 11.42 8.34
N GLU A 34 -17.39 12.17 7.45
CA GLU A 34 -17.41 11.92 6.00
C GLU A 34 -16.82 10.56 5.65
N GLU A 35 -15.66 10.20 6.21
CA GLU A 35 -15.02 8.90 5.98
C GLU A 35 -15.86 7.75 6.49
N SER A 36 -16.50 7.92 7.64
CA SER A 36 -17.37 6.90 8.24
C SER A 36 -18.60 6.65 7.38
N PHE A 37 -19.22 7.73 6.87
CA PHE A 37 -20.34 7.64 5.95
C PHE A 37 -19.93 6.98 4.62
N PHE A 38 -18.80 7.39 4.06
CA PHE A 38 -18.25 6.79 2.84
C PHE A 38 -17.93 5.30 3.03
N LEU A 39 -17.37 4.91 4.17
CA LEU A 39 -17.09 3.52 4.51
C LEU A 39 -18.36 2.68 4.66
N ASP A 40 -19.42 3.21 5.28
CA ASP A 40 -20.73 2.54 5.36
C ASP A 40 -21.33 2.29 3.97
N LEU A 41 -21.22 3.27 3.06
CA LEU A 41 -21.62 3.10 1.66
C LEU A 41 -20.81 2.00 0.94
N LEU A 42 -19.53 1.83 1.28
CA LEU A 42 -18.70 0.74 0.75
C LEU A 42 -19.10 -0.63 1.34
N GLN A 43 -19.35 -0.70 2.64
CA GLN A 43 -19.68 -1.94 3.37
C GLN A 43 -21.05 -2.50 2.99
N LYS A 44 -22.00 -1.64 2.59
CA LYS A 44 -23.30 -2.05 2.04
C LYS A 44 -23.21 -2.84 0.72
N ARG A 45 -22.00 -3.13 0.22
CA ARG A 45 -21.78 -3.93 -0.99
C ARG A 45 -21.07 -5.24 -0.66
N ASP A 46 -21.53 -6.30 -1.31
CA ASP A 46 -21.00 -7.68 -1.22
C ASP A 46 -19.55 -7.86 -1.70
N LYS A 47 -18.86 -6.79 -2.12
CA LYS A 47 -17.50 -6.87 -2.67
C LYS A 47 -16.52 -6.06 -1.82
N GLN A 48 -15.66 -6.79 -1.11
CA GLN A 48 -14.54 -6.28 -0.31
C GLN A 48 -13.39 -5.70 -1.15
N THR A 49 -13.55 -5.60 -2.47
CA THR A 49 -12.51 -5.14 -3.39
C THR A 49 -13.04 -4.08 -4.34
N ILE A 50 -12.47 -2.88 -4.25
CA ILE A 50 -12.75 -1.75 -5.13
C ILE A 50 -11.69 -1.75 -6.23
N ASN A 51 -12.11 -1.92 -7.48
CA ASN A 51 -11.21 -1.82 -8.62
C ASN A 51 -11.25 -0.40 -9.16
N LEU A 52 -10.17 0.35 -8.96
CA LEU A 52 -9.98 1.67 -9.57
C LEU A 52 -9.15 1.53 -10.84
N LYS A 53 -9.56 2.24 -11.90
CA LYS A 53 -8.76 2.40 -13.12
C LYS A 53 -8.21 3.81 -13.11
N ILE A 54 -6.90 3.98 -13.20
CA ILE A 54 -6.29 5.30 -13.39
C ILE A 54 -5.80 5.36 -14.84
N THR A 55 -6.26 6.37 -15.58
CA THR A 55 -5.92 6.60 -16.99
C THR A 55 -5.26 7.97 -17.15
N SER A 56 -4.68 8.26 -18.32
CA SER A 56 -4.15 9.59 -18.65
C SER A 56 -5.22 10.69 -18.60
N ASN A 57 -6.50 10.32 -18.68
CA ASN A 57 -7.64 11.25 -18.62
C ASN A 57 -8.26 11.31 -17.21
N GLY A 58 -7.57 10.81 -16.19
CA GLY A 58 -8.07 10.74 -14.81
C GLY A 58 -8.49 9.33 -14.38
N ALA A 59 -8.98 9.24 -13.14
CA ALA A 59 -9.45 7.98 -12.58
C ALA A 59 -10.87 7.65 -13.08
N GLN A 60 -11.03 6.47 -13.66
CA GLN A 60 -12.33 5.93 -14.04
C GLN A 60 -12.82 4.95 -12.97
N LEU A 61 -13.76 5.41 -12.17
CA LEU A 61 -14.34 4.70 -11.04
C LEU A 61 -15.55 3.84 -11.48
N GLY A 62 -15.34 2.96 -12.46
CA GLY A 62 -16.43 2.39 -13.28
C GLY A 62 -17.64 1.75 -12.57
N LYS A 63 -17.52 1.20 -11.34
CA LYS A 63 -18.66 0.59 -10.58
C LYS A 63 -19.07 1.40 -9.34
N LEU A 64 -18.59 2.63 -9.24
CA LEU A 64 -18.93 3.54 -8.15
C LEU A 64 -20.02 4.54 -8.57
N GLU A 65 -20.78 4.25 -9.62
CA GLU A 65 -21.97 5.02 -10.06
C GLU A 65 -22.87 5.52 -8.93
N PRO A 66 -23.16 4.77 -7.85
CA PRO A 66 -23.99 5.33 -6.77
C PRO A 66 -23.32 6.40 -5.90
N PHE A 67 -21.99 6.54 -5.98
CA PHE A 67 -21.22 7.57 -5.27
C PHE A 67 -21.18 8.89 -6.02
N THR A 68 -21.40 8.89 -7.33
CA THR A 68 -21.35 10.12 -8.15
C THR A 68 -22.47 11.11 -7.81
N ASN A 69 -23.52 10.65 -7.11
CA ASN A 69 -24.58 11.50 -6.55
C ASN A 69 -24.12 12.32 -5.33
N TYR A 70 -23.04 11.92 -4.67
CA TYR A 70 -22.54 12.52 -3.43
C TYR A 70 -21.13 13.09 -3.56
N TYR A 71 -20.32 12.50 -4.44
CA TYR A 71 -18.90 12.79 -4.57
C TYR A 71 -18.48 12.78 -6.04
N ASN A 72 -17.61 13.70 -6.43
CA ASN A 72 -16.90 13.63 -7.70
C ASN A 72 -15.68 12.68 -7.62
N ASP A 73 -15.10 12.35 -8.76
CA ASP A 73 -13.97 11.39 -8.83
C ASP A 73 -12.79 11.78 -7.92
N SER A 74 -12.44 13.07 -7.85
CA SER A 74 -11.34 13.56 -7.01
C SER A 74 -11.65 13.40 -5.51
N GLU A 75 -12.89 13.66 -5.11
CA GLU A 75 -13.34 13.47 -3.72
C GLU A 75 -13.31 11.99 -3.33
N ILE A 76 -13.75 11.11 -4.23
CA ILE A 76 -13.73 9.67 -3.98
C ILE A 76 -12.27 9.18 -3.84
N LEU A 77 -11.37 9.62 -4.72
CA LEU A 77 -9.94 9.30 -4.63
C LEU A 77 -9.35 9.74 -3.29
N ARG A 78 -9.60 10.99 -2.89
CA ARG A 78 -9.14 11.54 -1.61
C ARG A 78 -9.62 10.71 -0.42
N LEU A 79 -10.89 10.32 -0.41
CA LEU A 79 -11.48 9.51 0.67
C LEU A 79 -10.88 8.11 0.73
N LEU A 80 -10.69 7.46 -0.43
CA LEU A 80 -10.03 6.15 -0.51
C LEU A 80 -8.58 6.22 -0.02
N GLU A 81 -7.83 7.24 -0.42
CA GLU A 81 -6.46 7.47 0.05
C GLU A 81 -6.41 7.72 1.55
N SER A 82 -7.34 8.52 2.09
CA SER A 82 -7.44 8.74 3.53
C SER A 82 -7.69 7.43 4.29
N LEU A 83 -8.64 6.61 3.85
CA LEU A 83 -8.94 5.31 4.46
C LEU A 83 -7.76 4.32 4.37
N VAL A 84 -6.98 4.37 3.29
CA VAL A 84 -5.74 3.59 3.15
C VAL A 84 -4.69 4.09 4.15
N SER A 85 -4.48 5.42 4.27
CA SER A 85 -3.51 6.00 5.20
C SER A 85 -3.82 5.65 6.66
N LYS A 86 -5.12 5.52 6.99
CA LYS A 86 -5.63 5.11 8.29
C LYS A 86 -5.68 3.59 8.48
N LYS A 87 -5.17 2.81 7.52
CA LYS A 87 -5.10 1.34 7.53
C LYS A 87 -6.48 0.66 7.64
N VAL A 88 -7.55 1.38 7.27
CA VAL A 88 -8.90 0.82 7.18
C VAL A 88 -9.09 0.07 5.87
N LEU A 89 -8.47 0.56 4.80
CA LEU A 89 -8.38 -0.11 3.51
C LEU A 89 -6.93 -0.48 3.20
N ILE A 90 -6.74 -1.55 2.43
CA ILE A 90 -5.44 -1.94 1.90
C ILE A 90 -5.40 -1.59 0.42
N LYS A 91 -4.47 -0.71 0.02
CA LYS A 91 -4.18 -0.44 -1.39
C LYS A 91 -3.32 -1.56 -1.94
N GLN A 92 -3.79 -2.22 -2.98
CA GLN A 92 -3.00 -3.19 -3.75
C GLN A 92 -2.78 -2.66 -5.16
N GLU A 93 -1.54 -2.31 -5.48
CA GLU A 93 -1.16 -1.90 -6.83
C GLU A 93 -0.90 -3.15 -7.67
N LYS A 94 -1.78 -3.42 -8.64
CA LYS A 94 -1.65 -4.56 -9.55
C LYS A 94 -0.96 -4.13 -10.86
N GLY A 95 0.26 -3.62 -10.74
CA GLY A 95 1.13 -3.25 -11.87
C GLY A 95 0.47 -2.33 -12.92
N ALA A 96 1.13 -2.20 -14.07
CA ALA A 96 0.56 -1.54 -15.24
C ALA A 96 -0.31 -2.55 -16.00
N VAL A 97 -1.59 -2.20 -16.19
CA VAL A 97 -2.53 -3.02 -16.98
C VAL A 97 -2.79 -2.32 -18.30
N LEU A 98 -2.67 -3.06 -19.41
CA LEU A 98 -3.07 -2.52 -20.71
C LEU A 98 -4.61 -2.40 -20.73
N LEU A 99 -5.09 -1.19 -20.97
CA LEU A 99 -6.51 -0.91 -21.09
C LEU A 99 -6.90 -0.89 -22.57
N CYS A 100 -8.07 -1.43 -22.90
CA CYS A 100 -8.63 -1.25 -24.22
C CYS A 100 -8.84 0.25 -24.49
N PRO A 101 -8.26 0.83 -25.55
CA PRO A 101 -8.40 2.26 -25.83
C PRO A 101 -9.83 2.67 -26.18
N LYS A 102 -10.70 1.72 -26.55
CA LYS A 102 -12.11 1.98 -26.90
C LYS A 102 -13.07 1.94 -25.71
N CYS A 103 -12.86 1.06 -24.73
CA CYS A 103 -13.84 0.82 -23.65
C CYS A 103 -13.25 0.86 -22.24
N GLY A 104 -11.94 1.06 -22.09
CA GLY A 104 -11.25 1.02 -20.79
C GLY A 104 -11.31 -0.35 -20.11
N GLY A 105 -11.76 -1.39 -20.81
CA GLY A 105 -11.84 -2.76 -20.31
C GLY A 105 -10.44 -3.34 -20.06
N HIS A 106 -10.28 -4.02 -18.92
CA HIS A 106 -9.07 -4.74 -18.50
C HIS A 106 -9.22 -6.26 -18.70
N ALA A 107 -10.21 -6.70 -19.48
CA ALA A 107 -10.54 -8.13 -19.65
C ALA A 107 -9.42 -8.94 -20.31
N ASN A 108 -8.45 -8.27 -20.94
CA ASN A 108 -7.28 -8.89 -21.54
C ASN A 108 -6.03 -8.37 -20.83
N MET A 109 -5.83 -8.74 -19.56
CA MET A 109 -4.56 -8.49 -18.90
C MET A 109 -3.51 -9.35 -19.62
N PRO A 110 -2.51 -8.77 -20.33
CA PRO A 110 -1.47 -9.56 -20.95
C PRO A 110 -0.67 -10.23 -19.82
N VAL A 111 -0.73 -11.56 -19.75
CA VAL A 111 0.14 -12.32 -18.87
C VAL A 111 1.43 -12.59 -19.64
N LEU A 112 2.54 -12.08 -19.13
CA LEU A 112 3.85 -12.42 -19.66
C LEU A 112 4.20 -13.85 -19.24
N VAL A 113 4.48 -14.70 -20.23
CA VAL A 113 4.79 -16.11 -20.03
C VAL A 113 6.08 -16.43 -20.79
N CYS A 114 7.02 -17.13 -20.15
CA CYS A 114 8.20 -17.63 -20.85
C CYS A 114 7.77 -18.65 -21.92
N PRO A 115 8.05 -18.43 -23.22
CA PRO A 115 7.63 -19.36 -24.27
C PRO A 115 8.32 -20.72 -24.19
N ARG A 116 9.40 -20.82 -23.41
CA ARG A 116 10.17 -22.07 -23.24
C ARG A 116 9.62 -22.95 -22.10
N CYS A 117 9.27 -22.36 -20.96
CA CYS A 117 8.91 -23.13 -19.75
C CYS A 117 7.54 -22.82 -19.16
N GLY A 118 6.80 -21.85 -19.71
CA GLY A 118 5.49 -21.47 -19.19
C GLY A 118 5.51 -20.65 -17.90
N SER A 119 6.69 -20.28 -17.39
CA SER A 119 6.82 -19.48 -16.16
C SER A 119 6.20 -18.08 -16.33
N THR A 120 5.42 -17.65 -15.35
CA THR A 120 4.87 -16.29 -15.22
C THR A 120 5.78 -15.37 -14.38
N LYS A 121 6.88 -15.88 -13.83
CA LYS A 121 7.90 -15.09 -13.13
C LYS A 121 8.80 -14.38 -14.14
N ILE A 122 8.24 -13.38 -14.82
CA ILE A 122 8.94 -12.57 -15.83
C ILE A 122 9.17 -11.18 -15.25
N GLY A 123 10.43 -10.75 -15.25
CA GLY A 123 10.78 -9.35 -15.02
C GLY A 123 10.78 -8.57 -16.34
N ILE A 124 10.29 -7.33 -16.30
CA ILE A 124 10.44 -6.39 -17.41
C ILE A 124 11.67 -5.54 -17.10
N LYS A 125 12.56 -5.37 -18.08
CA LYS A 125 13.67 -4.43 -18.03
C LYS A 125 13.60 -3.50 -19.24
N GLU A 126 13.97 -2.24 -19.03
CA GLU A 126 14.10 -1.26 -20.09
C GLU A 126 15.56 -1.25 -20.57
N ASP A 127 15.77 -1.47 -21.85
CA ASP A 127 17.06 -1.23 -22.49
C ASP A 127 17.02 0.13 -23.19
N LEU A 128 18.11 0.89 -23.05
CA LEU A 128 18.29 2.17 -23.71
C LEU A 128 19.35 2.06 -24.81
N ASN A 129 19.11 2.75 -25.92
CA ASN A 129 20.03 2.84 -27.04
C ASN A 129 20.58 4.27 -27.14
N HIS A 130 21.88 4.43 -26.94
CA HIS A 130 22.56 5.69 -27.21
C HIS A 130 23.01 5.73 -28.68
N VAL A 131 22.22 6.40 -29.52
CA VAL A 131 22.41 6.44 -30.98
C VAL A 131 23.80 6.93 -31.38
N GLU A 132 24.39 7.87 -30.64
CA GLU A 132 25.66 8.49 -30.99
C GLU A 132 26.87 7.55 -30.76
N CYS A 133 26.92 6.83 -29.64
CA CYS A 133 28.01 5.89 -29.36
C CYS A 133 27.65 4.42 -29.62
N GLN A 134 26.43 4.15 -30.09
CA GLN A 134 25.86 2.81 -30.31
C GLN A 134 25.83 1.90 -29.09
N TYR A 135 25.87 2.48 -27.87
CA TYR A 135 25.73 1.70 -26.65
C TYR A 135 24.29 1.23 -26.48
N TRP A 136 24.11 -0.06 -26.26
CA TRP A 136 22.84 -0.68 -25.91
C TRP A 136 23.01 -1.41 -24.59
N GLY A 137 22.27 -0.99 -23.57
CA GLY A 137 22.30 -1.65 -22.27
C GLY A 137 21.07 -1.33 -21.43
N PRO A 138 20.92 -1.98 -20.27
CA PRO A 138 19.84 -1.71 -19.35
C PRO A 138 19.88 -0.27 -18.83
N ARG A 139 18.70 0.29 -18.56
CA ARG A 139 18.54 1.63 -17.99
C ARG A 139 19.43 1.88 -16.77
N GLU A 140 19.65 0.87 -15.94
CA GLU A 140 20.44 0.98 -14.71
C GLU A 140 21.92 1.35 -14.93
N GLU A 141 22.43 1.19 -16.16
CA GLU A 141 23.81 1.56 -16.52
C GLU A 141 23.94 3.01 -17.00
N PHE A 142 22.82 3.68 -17.28
CA PHE A 142 22.82 5.08 -17.71
C PHE A 142 22.84 6.01 -16.50
N LEU A 143 23.59 7.11 -16.62
CA LEU A 143 23.70 8.12 -15.57
C LEU A 143 22.80 9.31 -15.88
N ASP A 144 22.10 9.83 -14.86
CA ASP A 144 21.36 11.07 -14.98
C ASP A 144 22.33 12.26 -15.09
N GLY A 145 22.19 13.04 -16.17
CA GLY A 145 22.93 14.28 -16.39
C GLY A 145 22.03 15.50 -16.27
N VAL A 146 22.59 16.61 -15.78
CA VAL A 146 21.92 17.93 -15.81
C VAL A 146 22.59 18.78 -16.88
N LEU A 147 21.81 19.30 -17.83
CA LEU A 147 22.25 20.35 -18.74
C LEU A 147 21.98 21.70 -18.07
N LEU A 148 23.03 22.49 -17.87
CA LEU A 148 22.97 23.88 -17.39
C LEU A 148 22.91 24.85 -18.55
#